data_AF-A0A8J3IUZ4-F1
#
_entry.id   AF-A0A8J3IUZ4-F1
#
_cell.length_a   1.000
_cell.length_b   1.000
_cell.length_c   1.000
_cell.angle_alpha   90.00
_cell.angle_beta   90.00
_cell.angle_gamma   90.00
#
_symmetry.space_group_name_H-M   'P 1'
#
loop_
_entity.id
_entity.type
_entity.pdbx_description
1 polymer ?
#
loop_
_entity_poly.entity_id
_entity_poly.type
_entity_poly.pdbx_seq_one_letter_code
_entity_poly.pdbx_strand_id
1 'polypeptide(L)'
;MNLFEKQSRLNQLFAQNPVNAAYLTGTLSNRATFGQLNDVDIAILMMDQIKADQFLDYRLYFFSELAKRLESDSIDVVILNQASLLFKLQVIKHGQIFYSRDEKHRVIFETKAVMDYLDFKKFDDIQNQALSRRLQGQMLPIDKNLVQQQLKQLHNALHILRELGETERGTFTADYHIYGLAERYLQQALEACLHICATLVAAFGLRHADGFHDLLSSISSQQLIPRPLAYRLEVLTNLRDTLVHDTSTLDRDLLYDHIQQRLGDLEEFARAIEQKQSN
;
A
#
# COMPACT_ATOMS: atom_id res chain seq x y z
N MET A 1 32.88 7.96 -24.32
CA MET A 1 33.06 7.94 -22.85
C MET A 1 32.96 6.50 -22.38
N ASN A 2 33.93 5.98 -21.65
CA ASN A 2 33.95 4.57 -21.24
C ASN A 2 32.82 4.29 -20.23
N LEU A 3 32.20 3.10 -20.32
CA LEU A 3 31.09 2.70 -19.45
C LEU A 3 31.46 2.83 -17.94
N PHE A 4 32.71 2.53 -17.62
CA PHE A 4 33.30 2.66 -16.28
C PHE A 4 33.37 4.11 -15.77
N GLU A 5 33.67 5.08 -16.62
CA GLU A 5 33.72 6.50 -16.23
C GLU A 5 32.32 7.05 -15.95
N LYS A 6 31.32 6.63 -16.76
CA LYS A 6 29.91 6.95 -16.51
C LYS A 6 29.47 6.36 -15.17
N GLN A 7 29.80 5.10 -14.91
CA GLN A 7 29.44 4.42 -13.67
C GLN A 7 30.06 5.06 -12.42
N SER A 8 31.34 5.42 -12.47
CA SER A 8 32.03 6.08 -11.36
C SER A 8 31.43 7.44 -11.01
N ARG A 9 31.11 8.27 -12.03
CA ARG A 9 30.47 9.57 -11.83
C ARG A 9 29.08 9.47 -11.23
N LEU A 10 28.30 8.46 -11.61
CA LEU A 10 26.97 8.23 -11.04
C LEU A 10 27.05 7.74 -9.60
N ASN A 11 27.97 6.82 -9.29
CA ASN A 11 28.22 6.38 -7.92
C ASN A 11 28.61 7.55 -7.00
N GLN A 12 29.43 8.48 -7.51
CA GLN A 12 29.78 9.68 -6.76
C GLN A 12 28.57 10.60 -6.51
N LEU A 13 27.68 10.78 -7.50
CA LEU A 13 26.44 11.54 -7.34
C LEU A 13 25.58 10.96 -6.21
N PHE A 14 25.34 9.65 -6.23
CA PHE A 14 24.51 9.00 -5.22
C PHE A 14 25.18 8.97 -3.83
N ALA A 15 26.50 8.86 -3.77
CA ALA A 15 27.25 8.93 -2.51
C ALA A 15 27.22 10.31 -1.84
N GLN A 16 27.16 11.40 -2.62
CA GLN A 16 27.11 12.77 -2.10
C GLN A 16 25.71 13.23 -1.69
N ASN A 17 24.68 12.52 -2.11
CA ASN A 17 23.28 12.84 -1.83
C ASN A 17 22.66 11.87 -0.82
N PRO A 18 21.48 12.14 -0.24
CA PRO A 18 20.84 11.25 0.74
C PRO A 18 20.15 10.04 0.06
N VAL A 19 20.92 9.25 -0.68
CA VAL A 19 20.47 8.04 -1.39
C VAL A 19 20.96 6.80 -0.68
N ASN A 20 20.03 5.88 -0.41
CA ASN A 20 20.34 4.58 0.17
C ASN A 20 20.64 3.53 -0.91
N ALA A 21 19.83 3.47 -1.97
CA ALA A 21 20.08 2.59 -3.11
C ALA A 21 19.56 3.21 -4.42
N ALA A 22 20.11 2.79 -5.56
CA ALA A 22 19.61 3.11 -6.88
C ALA A 22 19.61 1.87 -7.77
N TYR A 23 18.57 1.75 -8.59
CA TYR A 23 18.32 0.63 -9.49
C TYR A 23 18.21 1.16 -10.90
N LEU A 24 18.82 0.45 -11.86
CA LEU A 24 18.52 0.63 -13.27
C LEU A 24 17.30 -0.21 -13.60
N THR A 25 16.25 0.47 -14.03
CA THR A 25 15.02 -0.14 -14.53
C THR A 25 15.06 0.03 -16.04
N GLY A 26 14.73 -1.00 -16.81
CA GLY A 26 14.80 -0.92 -18.26
C GLY A 26 13.89 -1.96 -18.88
N THR A 27 13.38 -1.67 -20.07
CA THR A 27 12.53 -2.59 -20.82
C THR A 27 13.30 -3.87 -21.13
N LEU A 28 13.06 -4.92 -20.35
CA LEU A 28 13.11 -6.28 -20.88
C LEU A 28 11.98 -6.38 -21.91
N SER A 29 12.28 -6.00 -23.15
CA SER A 29 11.42 -6.31 -24.29
C SER A 29 11.07 -7.80 -24.23
N ASN A 30 9.77 -8.08 -24.08
CA ASN A 30 9.09 -9.37 -23.93
C ASN A 30 9.14 -10.05 -22.55
N ARG A 31 8.02 -9.96 -21.80
CA ARG A 31 6.93 -10.97 -21.85
C ARG A 31 5.70 -10.53 -21.03
N ALA A 32 4.59 -10.35 -21.75
CA ALA A 32 3.17 -10.43 -21.32
C ALA A 32 2.56 -9.29 -20.46
N THR A 33 1.98 -8.31 -21.18
CA THR A 33 0.64 -7.68 -21.02
C THR A 33 0.03 -7.53 -19.61
N PHE A 34 0.07 -6.32 -19.04
CA PHE A 34 -1.04 -5.35 -18.94
C PHE A 34 -0.54 -4.08 -18.22
N GLY A 35 -0.71 -2.91 -18.85
CA GLY A 35 -0.25 -1.61 -18.36
C GLY A 35 1.11 -1.21 -18.93
N GLN A 36 1.12 -0.34 -19.94
CA GLN A 36 2.33 0.30 -20.48
C GLN A 36 3.03 1.10 -19.35
N LEU A 37 4.08 0.52 -18.78
CA LEU A 37 5.01 1.24 -17.92
C LEU A 37 6.11 1.79 -18.83
N ASN A 38 5.90 3.03 -19.26
CA ASN A 38 6.85 3.76 -20.08
C ASN A 38 8.14 4.02 -19.29
N ASP A 39 9.29 3.83 -19.97
CA ASP A 39 10.52 4.62 -19.90
C ASP A 39 11.16 4.98 -18.54
N VAL A 40 10.93 4.22 -17.46
CA VAL A 40 11.70 4.44 -16.22
C VAL A 40 13.09 3.84 -16.35
N ASP A 41 14.12 4.69 -16.34
CA ASP A 41 15.53 4.31 -16.44
C ASP A 41 16.20 4.11 -15.08
N ILE A 42 15.85 4.95 -14.09
CA ILE A 42 16.51 4.95 -12.78
C ILE A 42 15.49 5.10 -11.63
N ALA A 43 15.46 4.10 -10.75
CA ALA A 43 14.69 4.14 -9.52
C ALA A 43 15.59 4.36 -8.31
N ILE A 44 15.27 5.33 -7.45
CA ILE A 44 16.10 5.79 -6.34
C ILE A 44 15.37 5.57 -5.02
N LEU A 45 16.02 4.84 -4.10
CA LEU A 45 15.60 4.72 -2.70
C LEU A 45 16.34 5.80 -1.89
N MET A 46 15.59 6.78 -1.40
CA MET A 46 16.07 7.85 -0.54
C MET A 46 16.22 7.36 0.91
N MET A 47 17.06 8.06 1.68
CA MET A 47 17.20 7.83 3.12
C MET A 47 15.93 8.21 3.89
N ASP A 48 15.66 7.52 5.00
CA ASP A 48 14.44 7.68 5.82
C ASP A 48 14.28 9.07 6.45
N GLN A 49 15.37 9.82 6.59
CA GLN A 49 15.35 11.21 7.09
C GLN A 49 14.69 12.20 6.12
N ILE A 50 14.54 11.82 4.84
CA ILE A 50 13.93 12.66 3.82
C ILE A 50 12.41 12.55 3.92
N LYS A 51 11.76 13.70 4.11
CA LYS A 51 10.31 13.80 4.21
C LYS A 51 9.65 13.75 2.83
N ALA A 52 8.38 13.34 2.81
CA ALA A 52 7.63 13.14 1.57
C ALA A 52 7.47 14.41 0.73
N ASP A 53 7.36 15.58 1.37
CA ASP A 53 7.29 16.89 0.72
C ASP A 53 8.55 17.23 -0.10
N GLN A 54 9.70 16.68 0.27
CA GLN A 54 10.98 16.90 -0.43
C GLN A 54 11.18 15.94 -1.62
N PHE A 55 10.39 14.88 -1.77
CA PHE A 55 10.64 13.88 -2.80
C PHE A 55 10.51 14.42 -4.22
N LEU A 56 9.61 15.39 -4.45
CA LEU A 56 9.48 16.04 -5.76
C LEU A 56 10.75 16.82 -6.12
N ASP A 57 11.30 17.56 -5.17
CA ASP A 57 12.53 18.35 -5.36
C ASP A 57 13.71 17.44 -5.66
N TYR A 58 13.86 16.34 -4.91
CA TYR A 58 14.90 15.35 -5.18
C TYR A 58 14.70 14.66 -6.53
N ARG A 59 13.45 14.34 -6.93
CA ARG A 59 13.17 13.76 -8.25
C ARG A 59 13.66 14.69 -9.37
N LEU A 60 13.31 15.98 -9.29
CA LEU A 60 13.72 16.98 -10.28
C LEU A 60 15.24 17.21 -10.28
N TYR A 61 15.86 17.24 -9.09
CA TYR A 61 17.31 17.36 -8.94
C TYR A 61 18.03 16.20 -9.61
N PHE A 62 17.65 14.96 -9.31
CA PHE A 62 18.27 13.78 -9.92
C PHE A 62 17.99 13.70 -11.41
N PHE A 63 16.78 14.03 -11.87
CA PHE A 63 16.48 14.13 -13.29
C PHE A 63 17.48 15.06 -14.01
N SER A 64 17.65 16.29 -13.51
CA SER A 64 18.60 17.26 -14.09
C SER A 64 20.05 16.76 -14.05
N GLU A 65 20.51 16.24 -12.91
CA GLU A 65 21.89 15.78 -12.77
C GLU A 65 22.19 14.54 -13.62
N LEU A 66 21.24 13.61 -13.74
CA LEU A 66 21.36 12.42 -14.55
C LEU A 66 21.31 12.77 -16.05
N ALA A 67 20.38 13.62 -16.48
CA ALA A 67 20.29 14.09 -17.87
C ALA A 67 21.61 14.72 -18.34
N LYS A 68 22.19 15.62 -17.53
CA LYS A 68 23.48 16.26 -17.84
C LYS A 68 24.63 15.26 -17.94
N ARG A 69 24.70 14.28 -17.04
CA ARG A 69 25.84 13.33 -16.96
C ARG A 69 25.75 12.21 -17.99
N LEU A 70 24.54 11.82 -18.36
CA LEU A 70 24.28 10.74 -19.30
C LEU A 70 24.13 11.22 -20.74
N GLU A 71 23.99 12.53 -20.95
CA GLU A 71 23.78 13.18 -22.26
C GLU A 71 22.50 12.66 -22.93
N SER A 72 21.46 12.42 -22.13
CA SER A 72 20.16 11.96 -22.61
C SER A 72 19.03 12.72 -21.92
N ASP A 73 18.10 13.23 -22.72
CA ASP A 73 16.90 13.92 -22.25
C ASP A 73 15.73 12.95 -21.98
N SER A 74 15.92 11.65 -22.23
CA SER A 74 14.87 10.63 -22.13
C SER A 74 14.82 9.89 -20.79
N ILE A 75 15.51 10.40 -19.76
CA ILE A 75 15.69 9.67 -18.50
C ILE A 75 14.53 9.95 -17.57
N ASP A 76 13.73 8.94 -17.24
CA ASP A 76 12.76 9.08 -16.14
C ASP A 76 13.35 8.58 -14.82
N VAL A 77 13.05 9.34 -13.75
CA VAL A 77 13.55 9.12 -12.40
C VAL A 77 12.38 8.92 -11.46
N VAL A 78 12.35 7.76 -10.81
CA VAL A 78 11.33 7.44 -9.81
C VAL A 78 11.93 7.35 -8.42
N ILE A 79 11.28 8.01 -7.46
CA ILE A 79 11.61 7.88 -6.03
C ILE A 79 10.83 6.69 -5.47
N LEU A 80 11.53 5.62 -5.11
CA LEU A 80 10.95 4.37 -4.65
C LEU A 80 10.16 4.51 -3.34
N ASN A 81 10.52 5.44 -2.47
CA ASN A 81 9.84 5.66 -1.19
C ASN A 81 8.34 5.94 -1.37
N GLN A 82 7.96 6.65 -2.44
CA GLN A 82 6.58 7.04 -2.77
C GLN A 82 5.98 6.28 -3.97
N ALA A 83 6.71 5.34 -4.56
CA ALA A 83 6.23 4.60 -5.72
C ALA A 83 5.09 3.63 -5.35
N SER A 84 4.25 3.29 -6.33
CA SER A 84 3.18 2.30 -6.17
C SER A 84 3.72 0.93 -5.75
N LEU A 85 2.90 0.13 -5.08
CA LEU A 85 3.31 -1.21 -4.64
C LEU A 85 3.73 -2.08 -5.83
N LEU A 86 2.99 -2.00 -6.94
CA LEU A 86 3.32 -2.72 -8.18
C LEU A 86 4.65 -2.25 -8.77
N PHE A 87 4.91 -0.93 -8.80
CA PHE A 87 6.16 -0.41 -9.34
C PHE A 87 7.35 -0.83 -8.49
N LYS A 88 7.25 -0.70 -7.16
CA LYS A 88 8.28 -1.20 -6.23
C LYS A 88 8.61 -2.67 -6.52
N LEU A 89 7.60 -3.52 -6.65
CA LEU A 89 7.80 -4.94 -6.96
C LEU A 89 8.52 -5.14 -8.30
N GLN A 90 8.15 -4.40 -9.34
CA GLN A 90 8.79 -4.50 -10.65
C GLN A 90 10.28 -4.11 -10.59
N VAL A 91 10.61 -3.02 -9.90
CA VAL A 91 12.00 -2.61 -9.70
C VAL A 91 12.77 -3.68 -8.92
N ILE A 92 12.19 -4.24 -7.87
CA ILE A 92 12.86 -5.27 -7.06
C ILE A 92 13.08 -6.56 -7.86
N LYS A 93 12.09 -6.95 -8.68
CA LYS A 93 12.12 -8.21 -9.43
C LYS A 93 13.00 -8.15 -10.67
N HIS A 94 13.06 -7.01 -11.33
CA HIS A 94 13.68 -6.86 -12.66
C HIS A 94 14.78 -5.81 -12.72
N GLY A 95 14.85 -4.91 -11.75
CA GLY A 95 15.85 -3.85 -11.71
C GLY A 95 17.23 -4.37 -11.36
N GLN A 96 18.25 -3.78 -11.98
CA GLN A 96 19.64 -4.05 -11.64
C GLN A 96 20.10 -3.06 -10.58
N ILE A 97 20.60 -3.56 -9.44
CA ILE A 97 21.18 -2.70 -8.39
C ILE A 97 22.41 -2.01 -8.96
N PHE A 98 22.37 -0.69 -9.01
CA PHE A 98 23.41 0.15 -9.55
C PHE A 98 24.25 0.81 -8.45
N TYR A 99 23.59 1.21 -7.36
CA TYR A 99 24.23 1.78 -6.18
C TYR A 99 23.55 1.27 -4.91
N SER A 100 24.32 0.99 -3.87
CA SER A 100 23.81 0.65 -2.54
C SER A 100 24.77 1.18 -1.49
N ARG A 101 24.29 2.07 -0.63
CA ARG A 101 25.04 2.59 0.52
C ARG A 101 25.00 1.61 1.69
N ASP A 102 23.81 1.13 2.01
CA ASP A 102 23.57 0.18 3.08
C ASP A 102 22.75 -0.99 2.55
N GLU A 103 23.41 -2.13 2.39
CA GLU A 103 22.79 -3.35 1.88
C GLU A 103 21.73 -3.91 2.83
N LYS A 104 21.92 -3.79 4.15
CA LYS A 104 20.94 -4.29 5.12
C LYS A 104 19.64 -3.48 5.02
N HIS A 105 19.75 -2.16 5.00
CA HIS A 105 18.57 -1.30 4.86
C HIS A 105 17.88 -1.50 3.50
N ARG A 106 18.65 -1.69 2.42
CA ARG A 106 18.10 -2.02 1.09
C ARG A 106 17.28 -3.32 1.14
N VAL A 107 17.85 -4.40 1.68
CA VAL A 107 17.17 -5.71 1.76
C VAL A 107 15.91 -5.64 2.63
N ILE A 108 15.92 -4.88 3.73
CA ILE A 108 14.73 -4.66 4.56
C ILE A 108 13.63 -3.96 3.76
N PHE A 109 13.97 -2.90 3.01
CA PHE A 109 13.02 -2.20 2.14
C PHE A 109 12.44 -3.12 1.06
N GLU A 110 13.30 -3.88 0.36
CA GLU A 110 12.87 -4.79 -0.69
C GLU A 110 11.93 -5.88 -0.14
N THR A 111 12.28 -6.45 1.02
CA THR A 111 11.47 -7.47 1.69
C THR A 111 10.10 -6.91 2.07
N LYS A 112 10.06 -5.72 2.69
CA LYS A 112 8.81 -5.06 3.06
C LYS A 112 7.95 -4.76 1.84
N ALA A 113 8.53 -4.19 0.78
CA ALA A 113 7.80 -3.87 -0.44
C ALA A 113 7.18 -5.11 -1.12
N VAL A 114 7.88 -6.25 -1.09
CA VAL A 114 7.33 -7.53 -1.57
C VAL A 114 6.18 -8.01 -0.69
N MET A 115 6.33 -7.96 0.64
CA MET A 115 5.29 -8.35 1.60
C MET A 115 4.04 -7.48 1.46
N ASP A 116 4.20 -6.15 1.41
CA ASP A 116 3.11 -5.18 1.23
C ASP A 116 2.35 -5.43 -0.07
N TYR A 117 3.06 -5.74 -1.17
CA TYR A 117 2.42 -6.08 -2.43
C TYR A 117 1.65 -7.40 -2.34
N LEU A 118 2.22 -8.45 -1.73
CA LEU A 118 1.55 -9.74 -1.59
C LEU A 118 0.27 -9.63 -0.75
N ASP A 119 0.29 -8.80 0.28
CA ASP A 119 -0.88 -8.45 1.09
C ASP A 119 -1.95 -7.71 0.28
N PHE A 120 -1.52 -6.77 -0.57
CA PHE A 120 -2.42 -5.98 -1.41
C PHE A 120 -2.95 -6.76 -2.62
N LYS A 121 -2.22 -7.76 -3.10
CA LYS A 121 -2.47 -8.48 -4.36
C LYS A 121 -3.92 -8.97 -4.50
N LYS A 122 -4.52 -9.46 -3.42
CA LYS A 122 -5.91 -9.94 -3.47
C LYS A 122 -6.91 -8.83 -3.82
N PHE A 123 -6.63 -7.58 -3.43
CA PHE A 123 -7.46 -6.42 -3.75
C PHE A 123 -7.17 -5.90 -5.16
N ASP A 124 -5.91 -5.94 -5.58
CA ASP A 124 -5.50 -5.70 -6.97
C ASP A 124 -6.19 -6.67 -7.95
N ASP A 125 -6.21 -7.97 -7.62
CA ASP A 125 -6.87 -9.01 -8.44
C ASP A 125 -8.37 -8.71 -8.65
N ILE A 126 -9.08 -8.20 -7.65
CA ILE A 126 -10.50 -7.79 -7.77
C ILE A 126 -10.64 -6.69 -8.82
N GLN A 127 -9.77 -5.68 -8.76
CA GLN A 127 -9.78 -4.56 -9.70
C GLN A 127 -9.41 -5.01 -11.12
N ASN A 128 -8.39 -5.87 -11.26
CA ASN A 128 -7.93 -6.40 -12.55
C ASN A 128 -8.97 -7.30 -13.23
N GLN A 129 -9.66 -8.15 -12.46
CA GLN A 129 -10.78 -8.93 -12.96
C GLN A 129 -11.93 -8.04 -13.43
N ALA A 130 -12.26 -7.00 -12.66
CA ALA A 130 -13.31 -6.06 -13.04
C ALA A 130 -12.95 -5.27 -14.30
N LEU A 131 -11.72 -4.79 -14.39
CA LEU A 131 -11.20 -4.12 -15.59
C LEU A 131 -11.24 -5.03 -16.82
N SER A 132 -10.76 -6.27 -16.70
CA SER A 132 -10.76 -7.24 -17.80
C SER A 132 -12.17 -7.50 -18.35
N ARG A 133 -13.16 -7.63 -17.47
CA ARG A 133 -14.56 -7.83 -17.87
C ARG A 133 -15.15 -6.59 -18.56
N ARG A 134 -14.82 -5.38 -18.09
CA ARG A 134 -15.22 -4.12 -18.75
C ARG A 134 -14.66 -3.98 -20.15
N LEU A 135 -13.38 -4.31 -20.32
CA LEU A 135 -12.72 -4.28 -21.63
C LEU A 135 -13.37 -5.26 -22.63
N GLN A 136 -13.97 -6.35 -22.12
CA GLN A 136 -14.76 -7.30 -22.91
C GLN A 136 -16.22 -6.86 -23.14
N GLY A 137 -16.60 -5.63 -22.75
CA GLY A 137 -17.95 -5.10 -22.93
C GLY A 137 -18.99 -5.60 -21.92
N GLN A 138 -18.57 -6.31 -20.87
CA GLN A 138 -19.47 -6.72 -19.79
C GLN A 138 -19.52 -5.62 -18.73
N MET A 139 -20.63 -4.89 -18.64
CA MET A 139 -20.90 -4.04 -17.47
C MET A 139 -21.11 -4.94 -16.27
N LEU A 140 -20.27 -4.79 -15.25
CA LEU A 140 -20.47 -5.49 -13.99
C LEU A 140 -21.57 -4.77 -13.21
N PRO A 141 -22.74 -5.40 -12.97
CA PRO A 141 -23.55 -4.95 -11.85
C PRO A 141 -22.68 -5.06 -10.58
N ILE A 142 -22.83 -4.11 -9.65
CA ILE A 142 -22.24 -4.23 -8.32
C ILE A 142 -22.62 -5.61 -7.81
N ASP A 143 -21.63 -6.44 -7.46
CA ASP A 143 -21.91 -7.71 -6.80
C ASP A 143 -22.37 -7.40 -5.38
N LYS A 144 -23.65 -7.02 -5.27
CA LYS A 144 -24.29 -6.65 -4.01
C LYS A 144 -24.14 -7.79 -3.01
N ASN A 145 -24.12 -9.03 -3.47
CA ASN A 145 -23.93 -10.20 -2.60
C ASN A 145 -22.52 -10.20 -1.99
N LEU A 146 -21.49 -9.88 -2.77
CA LEU A 146 -20.11 -9.81 -2.25
C LEU A 146 -19.96 -8.70 -1.21
N VAL A 147 -20.51 -7.51 -1.46
CA VAL A 147 -20.45 -6.41 -0.47
C VAL A 147 -21.25 -6.76 0.79
N GLN A 148 -22.45 -7.34 0.66
CA GLN A 148 -23.27 -7.77 1.79
C GLN A 148 -22.59 -8.87 2.61
N GLN A 149 -21.92 -9.82 1.96
CA GLN A 149 -21.14 -10.84 2.65
C GLN A 149 -20.01 -10.23 3.48
N GLN A 150 -19.28 -9.26 2.93
CA GLN A 150 -18.20 -8.59 3.66
C GLN A 150 -18.74 -7.70 4.78
N LEU A 151 -19.87 -7.02 4.61
CA LEU A 151 -20.53 -6.27 5.69
C LEU A 151 -20.92 -7.20 6.83
N LYS A 152 -21.46 -8.38 6.53
CA LYS A 152 -21.76 -9.39 7.55
C LYS A 152 -20.51 -9.85 8.30
N GLN A 153 -19.40 -10.09 7.58
CA GLN A 153 -18.12 -10.45 8.21
C GLN A 153 -17.60 -9.33 9.11
N LEU A 154 -17.68 -8.08 8.64
CA LEU A 154 -17.29 -6.89 9.40
C LEU A 154 -18.11 -6.76 10.69
N HIS A 155 -19.44 -6.83 10.62
CA HIS A 155 -20.32 -6.75 11.79
C HIS A 155 -20.03 -7.87 12.81
N ASN A 156 -19.86 -9.10 12.35
CA ASN A 156 -19.53 -10.21 13.23
C ASN A 156 -18.19 -10.00 13.95
N ALA A 157 -17.17 -9.53 13.23
CA ALA A 157 -15.87 -9.23 13.83
C ALA A 157 -15.98 -8.09 14.85
N LEU A 158 -16.71 -7.02 14.53
CA LEU A 158 -16.94 -5.89 15.43
C LEU A 158 -17.68 -6.31 16.70
N HIS A 159 -18.70 -7.15 16.59
CA HIS A 159 -19.42 -7.69 17.75
C HIS A 159 -18.48 -8.43 18.70
N ILE A 160 -17.66 -9.35 18.17
CA ILE A 160 -16.73 -10.14 18.99
C ILE A 160 -15.65 -9.23 19.60
N LEU A 161 -15.14 -8.26 18.84
CA LEU A 161 -14.16 -7.30 19.36
C LEU A 161 -14.74 -6.44 20.50
N ARG A 162 -16.03 -6.09 20.43
CA ARG A 162 -16.73 -5.38 21.50
C ARG A 162 -16.81 -6.23 22.76
N GLU A 163 -17.24 -7.49 22.64
CA GLU A 163 -17.30 -8.43 23.77
C GLU A 163 -15.92 -8.63 24.42
N LEU A 164 -14.87 -8.82 23.60
CA LEU A 164 -13.50 -8.95 24.11
C LEU A 164 -13.02 -7.65 24.78
N GLY A 165 -13.43 -6.50 24.28
CA GLY A 165 -13.14 -5.19 24.87
C GLY A 165 -13.83 -4.93 26.22
N GLU A 166 -14.85 -5.70 26.61
CA GLU A 166 -15.47 -5.56 27.94
C GLU A 166 -14.64 -6.21 29.06
N THR A 167 -13.66 -7.05 28.69
CA THR A 167 -12.77 -7.67 29.66
C THR A 167 -11.85 -6.64 30.32
N GLU A 168 -11.51 -6.86 31.59
CA GLU A 168 -10.59 -5.97 32.31
C GLU A 168 -9.23 -5.94 31.59
N ARG A 169 -8.65 -4.75 31.42
CA ARG A 169 -7.37 -4.54 30.71
C ARG A 169 -6.28 -5.52 31.16
N GLY A 170 -6.12 -5.74 32.46
CA GLY A 170 -5.10 -6.65 32.98
C GLY A 170 -5.32 -8.10 32.57
N THR A 171 -6.58 -8.55 32.47
CA THR A 171 -6.93 -9.87 31.96
C THR A 171 -6.72 -9.95 30.45
N PHE A 172 -7.13 -8.92 29.70
CA PHE A 172 -6.97 -8.85 28.25
C PHE A 172 -5.51 -9.00 27.83
N THR A 173 -4.59 -8.26 28.46
CA THR A 173 -3.16 -8.26 28.08
C THR A 173 -2.42 -9.51 28.55
N ALA A 174 -2.95 -10.23 29.54
CA ALA A 174 -2.34 -11.43 30.10
C ALA A 174 -2.81 -12.73 29.43
N ASP A 175 -4.09 -12.85 29.05
CA ASP A 175 -4.66 -14.09 28.51
C ASP A 175 -4.50 -14.17 26.99
N TYR A 176 -3.71 -15.16 26.53
CA TYR A 176 -3.43 -15.38 25.11
C TYR A 176 -4.63 -15.79 24.28
N HIS A 177 -5.68 -16.33 24.90
CA HIS A 177 -6.93 -16.54 24.18
C HIS A 177 -7.60 -15.20 23.87
N ILE A 178 -7.61 -14.27 24.82
CA ILE A 178 -8.31 -12.99 24.66
C ILE A 178 -7.57 -12.11 23.66
N TYR A 179 -6.29 -11.79 23.89
CA TYR A 179 -5.56 -10.93 22.97
C TYR A 179 -5.37 -11.59 21.61
N GLY A 180 -5.15 -12.92 21.54
CA GLY A 180 -5.01 -13.63 20.28
C GLY A 180 -6.30 -13.63 19.44
N LEU A 181 -7.47 -13.77 20.06
CA LEU A 181 -8.76 -13.61 19.38
C LEU A 181 -8.96 -12.16 18.93
N ALA A 182 -8.60 -11.20 19.79
CA ALA A 182 -8.75 -9.78 19.48
C ALA A 182 -7.88 -9.36 18.28
N GLU A 183 -6.63 -9.80 18.22
CA GLU A 183 -5.76 -9.61 17.05
C GLU A 183 -6.41 -10.17 15.78
N ARG A 184 -6.89 -11.43 15.84
CA ARG A 184 -7.49 -12.11 14.70
C ARG A 184 -8.72 -11.39 14.17
N TYR A 185 -9.65 -11.03 15.06
CA TYR A 185 -10.89 -10.37 14.64
C TYR A 185 -10.66 -8.94 14.18
N LEU A 186 -9.67 -8.23 14.73
CA LEU A 186 -9.30 -6.90 14.25
C LEU A 186 -8.73 -6.97 12.83
N GLN A 187 -7.85 -7.93 12.55
CA GLN A 187 -7.38 -8.20 11.19
C GLN A 187 -8.54 -8.52 10.24
N GLN A 188 -9.50 -9.34 10.66
CA GLN A 188 -10.68 -9.69 9.83
C GLN A 188 -11.56 -8.47 9.55
N ALA A 189 -11.78 -7.60 10.53
CA ALA A 189 -12.56 -6.38 10.35
C ALA A 189 -11.89 -5.43 9.35
N LEU A 190 -10.57 -5.22 9.46
CA LEU A 190 -9.80 -4.40 8.52
C LEU A 190 -9.81 -4.99 7.11
N GLU A 191 -9.65 -6.31 6.99
CA GLU A 191 -9.68 -7.01 5.71
C GLU A 191 -11.05 -6.89 5.02
N ALA A 192 -12.14 -7.08 5.77
CA ALA A 192 -13.50 -6.90 5.24
C ALA A 192 -13.73 -5.46 4.77
N CYS A 193 -13.29 -4.46 5.55
CA CYS A 193 -13.35 -3.06 5.17
C CYS A 193 -12.62 -2.79 3.84
N LEU A 194 -11.37 -3.23 3.71
CA LEU A 194 -10.57 -3.07 2.49
C LEU A 194 -11.18 -3.82 1.30
N HIS A 195 -11.76 -4.99 1.52
CA HIS A 195 -12.42 -5.78 0.47
C HIS A 195 -13.65 -5.05 -0.07
N ILE A 196 -14.44 -4.43 0.80
CA ILE A 196 -15.57 -3.57 0.41
C ILE A 196 -15.05 -2.40 -0.43
N CYS A 197 -13.98 -1.73 0.02
CA CYS A 197 -13.39 -0.61 -0.74
C CYS A 197 -12.96 -1.06 -2.14
N ALA A 198 -12.19 -2.14 -2.26
CA ALA A 198 -11.75 -2.70 -3.54
C ALA A 198 -12.92 -3.08 -4.44
N THR A 199 -13.96 -3.71 -3.88
CA THR A 199 -15.17 -4.07 -4.64
C THR A 199 -15.90 -2.83 -5.16
N LEU A 200 -16.01 -1.77 -4.37
CA LEU A 200 -16.68 -0.53 -4.77
C LEU A 200 -15.88 0.24 -5.82
N VAL A 201 -14.56 0.38 -5.64
CA VAL A 201 -13.64 0.94 -6.66
C VAL A 201 -13.79 0.17 -7.96
N ALA A 202 -13.74 -1.16 -7.87
CA ALA A 202 -13.88 -2.06 -8.99
C ALA A 202 -15.28 -1.99 -9.60
N ALA A 203 -16.36 -1.70 -8.88
CA ALA A 203 -17.72 -1.68 -9.41
C ALA A 203 -18.09 -0.33 -10.04
N PHE A 204 -17.65 0.79 -9.47
CA PHE A 204 -17.87 2.14 -10.01
C PHE A 204 -16.92 2.49 -11.18
N GLY A 205 -15.92 1.66 -11.45
CA GLY A 205 -14.97 1.91 -12.54
C GLY A 205 -14.07 3.09 -12.26
N LEU A 206 -13.73 3.27 -10.98
CA LEU A 206 -12.82 4.31 -10.55
C LEU A 206 -11.40 4.00 -11.01
N ARG A 207 -10.51 4.98 -10.84
CA ARG A 207 -9.08 4.80 -11.08
C ARG A 207 -8.58 3.59 -10.28
N HIS A 208 -7.76 2.76 -10.91
CA HIS A 208 -7.10 1.63 -10.27
C HIS A 208 -6.25 2.11 -9.10
N ALA A 209 -6.41 1.47 -7.94
CA ALA A 209 -5.71 1.81 -6.71
C ALA A 209 -4.37 1.06 -6.63
N ASP A 210 -3.30 1.80 -6.32
CA ASP A 210 -1.92 1.29 -6.28
C ASP A 210 -1.49 0.82 -4.88
N GLY A 211 -2.40 0.92 -3.89
CA GLY A 211 -2.23 0.48 -2.51
C GLY A 211 -3.47 0.74 -1.64
N PHE A 212 -3.36 0.44 -0.34
CA PHE A 212 -4.47 0.57 0.62
C PHE A 212 -4.98 2.01 0.78
N HIS A 213 -4.08 2.99 0.83
CA HIS A 213 -4.43 4.42 0.88
C HIS A 213 -5.33 4.81 -0.30
N ASP A 214 -4.99 4.35 -1.50
CA ASP A 214 -5.71 4.69 -2.73
C ASP A 214 -7.12 4.09 -2.78
N LEU A 215 -7.32 2.92 -2.17
CA LEU A 215 -8.66 2.34 -2.04
C LEU A 215 -9.58 3.25 -1.22
N LEU A 216 -9.11 3.69 -0.06
CA LEU A 216 -9.87 4.55 0.87
C LEU A 216 -10.08 5.95 0.28
N SER A 217 -9.05 6.54 -0.31
CA SER A 217 -9.14 7.87 -0.93
C SER A 217 -10.07 7.86 -2.14
N SER A 218 -10.07 6.78 -2.94
CA SER A 218 -10.96 6.61 -4.10
C SER A 218 -12.42 6.58 -3.69
N ILE A 219 -12.81 5.78 -2.68
CA ILE A 219 -14.21 5.74 -2.24
C ILE A 219 -14.65 7.05 -1.55
N SER A 220 -13.73 7.74 -0.86
CA SER A 220 -14.03 9.03 -0.26
C SER A 220 -14.22 10.12 -1.31
N SER A 221 -13.46 10.08 -2.42
CA SER A 221 -13.62 11.01 -3.54
C SER A 221 -15.03 10.93 -4.17
N GLN A 222 -15.64 9.74 -4.14
CA GLN A 222 -17.01 9.49 -4.60
C GLN A 222 -18.08 9.81 -3.54
N GLN A 223 -17.69 10.40 -2.39
CA GLN A 223 -18.60 10.74 -1.30
C GLN A 223 -19.37 9.53 -0.73
N LEU A 224 -18.80 8.33 -0.85
CA LEU A 224 -19.33 7.12 -0.20
C LEU A 224 -19.07 7.16 1.30
N ILE A 225 -17.90 7.69 1.68
CA ILE A 225 -17.52 7.94 3.08
C ILE A 225 -16.94 9.36 3.25
N PRO A 226 -17.10 10.00 4.41
CA PRO A 226 -16.49 11.29 4.70
C PRO A 226 -14.95 11.23 4.62
N ARG A 227 -14.31 12.29 4.11
CA ARG A 227 -12.84 12.39 4.08
C ARG A 227 -12.19 12.21 5.46
N PRO A 228 -12.71 12.80 6.56
CA PRO A 228 -12.15 12.56 7.89
C PRO A 228 -12.17 11.09 8.30
N LEU A 229 -13.21 10.33 7.90
CA LEU A 229 -13.29 8.91 8.19
C LEU A 229 -12.23 8.13 7.40
N ALA A 230 -12.02 8.44 6.12
CA ALA A 230 -10.99 7.80 5.31
C ALA A 230 -9.58 7.93 5.93
N TYR A 231 -9.23 9.12 6.43
CA TYR A 231 -7.94 9.34 7.12
C TYR A 231 -7.81 8.53 8.42
N ARG A 232 -8.89 8.40 9.21
CA ARG A 232 -8.84 7.58 10.43
C ARG A 232 -8.73 6.08 10.12
N LEU A 233 -9.42 5.62 9.08
CA LEU A 233 -9.31 4.24 8.58
C LEU A 233 -7.92 3.94 8.01
N GLU A 234 -7.26 4.92 7.38
CA GLU A 234 -5.87 4.76 6.91
C GLU A 234 -4.91 4.49 8.07
N VAL A 235 -5.05 5.20 9.18
CA VAL A 235 -4.27 4.93 10.40
C VAL A 235 -4.50 3.49 10.88
N LEU A 236 -5.75 3.01 10.82
CA LEU A 236 -6.07 1.62 11.14
C LEU A 236 -5.45 0.61 10.16
N THR A 237 -5.31 0.95 8.88
CA THR A 237 -4.61 0.08 7.93
C THR A 237 -3.12 -0.04 8.24
N ASN A 238 -2.48 0.98 8.80
CA ASN A 238 -1.08 0.88 9.22
C ASN A 238 -0.91 -0.06 10.43
N LEU A 239 -1.92 -0.17 11.31
CA LEU A 239 -1.91 -1.15 12.41
C LEU A 239 -1.97 -2.60 11.89
N ARG A 240 -2.55 -2.81 10.71
CA ARG A 240 -2.53 -4.11 10.04
C ARG A 240 -1.09 -4.60 9.84
N ASP A 241 -0.17 -3.70 9.49
CA ASP A 241 1.23 -4.07 9.25
C ASP A 241 1.86 -4.64 10.53
N THR A 242 1.63 -4.00 11.68
CA THR A 242 2.10 -4.50 12.97
C THR A 242 1.44 -5.83 13.33
N LEU A 243 0.13 -5.95 13.08
CA LEU A 243 -0.63 -7.18 13.35
C LEU A 243 -0.21 -8.36 12.46
N VAL A 244 0.29 -8.11 11.25
CA VAL A 244 0.60 -9.17 10.26
C VAL A 244 2.08 -9.52 10.25
N HIS A 245 2.96 -8.54 10.32
CA HIS A 245 4.40 -8.73 10.09
C HIS A 245 5.24 -8.76 11.37
N ASP A 246 4.78 -8.10 12.44
CA ASP A 246 5.57 -7.86 13.66
C ASP A 246 4.86 -8.35 14.95
N THR A 247 4.15 -9.49 14.87
CA THR A 247 3.31 -10.04 15.97
C THR A 247 4.06 -10.27 17.28
N SER A 248 5.37 -10.55 17.24
CA SER A 248 6.20 -10.72 18.44
C SER A 248 6.47 -9.42 19.21
N THR A 249 6.23 -8.27 18.58
CA THR A 249 6.45 -6.93 19.15
C THR A 249 5.17 -6.16 19.40
N LEU A 250 4.00 -6.75 19.10
CA LEU A 250 2.72 -6.08 19.26
C LEU A 250 2.48 -5.74 20.74
N ASP A 251 2.37 -4.45 21.01
CA ASP A 251 2.00 -3.95 22.32
C ASP A 251 0.51 -4.22 22.57
N ARG A 252 0.25 -5.10 23.54
CA ARG A 252 -1.11 -5.55 23.89
C ARG A 252 -1.93 -4.44 24.52
N ASP A 253 -1.29 -3.48 25.19
CA ASP A 253 -1.95 -2.30 25.71
C ASP A 253 -2.41 -1.39 24.56
N LEU A 254 -1.58 -1.22 23.52
CA LEU A 254 -1.99 -0.51 22.31
C LEU A 254 -3.14 -1.23 21.57
N LEU A 255 -3.09 -2.56 21.48
CA LEU A 255 -4.19 -3.33 20.91
C LEU A 255 -5.51 -3.08 21.67
N TYR A 256 -5.49 -3.15 22.99
CA TYR A 256 -6.66 -2.86 23.82
C TYR A 256 -7.15 -1.42 23.59
N ASP A 257 -6.25 -0.44 23.53
CA ASP A 257 -6.60 0.96 23.25
C ASP A 257 -7.28 1.13 21.89
N HIS A 258 -6.79 0.43 20.86
CA HIS A 258 -7.39 0.46 19.53
C HIS A 258 -8.79 -0.15 19.50
N ILE A 259 -9.00 -1.24 20.23
CA ILE A 259 -10.33 -1.86 20.39
C ILE A 259 -11.29 -0.91 21.10
N GLN A 260 -10.84 -0.19 22.13
CA GLN A 260 -11.70 0.76 22.84
C GLN A 260 -12.02 2.01 21.99
N GLN A 261 -11.04 2.54 21.27
CA GLN A 261 -11.13 3.88 20.69
C GLN A 261 -11.46 3.91 19.19
N ARG A 262 -11.16 2.83 18.45
CA ARG A 262 -11.17 2.86 16.98
C ARG A 262 -12.18 1.95 16.31
N LEU A 263 -12.82 1.03 17.04
CA LEU A 263 -13.90 0.21 16.46
C LEU A 263 -15.07 1.07 15.93
N GLY A 264 -15.32 2.22 16.55
CA GLY A 264 -16.33 3.17 16.10
C GLY A 264 -16.10 3.68 14.67
N ASP A 265 -14.86 3.75 14.19
CA ASP A 265 -14.55 4.16 12.82
C ASP A 265 -15.00 3.08 11.81
N LEU A 266 -14.79 1.81 12.12
CA LEU A 266 -15.24 0.68 11.30
C LEU A 266 -16.77 0.53 11.32
N GLU A 267 -17.41 0.81 12.45
CA GLU A 267 -18.87 0.87 12.57
C GLU A 267 -19.47 2.06 11.79
N GLU A 268 -18.82 3.22 11.80
CA GLU A 268 -19.19 4.38 10.98
C GLU A 268 -19.08 4.05 9.50
N PHE A 269 -18.00 3.37 9.10
CA PHE A 269 -17.80 2.89 7.73
C PHE A 269 -18.93 1.95 7.29
N ALA A 270 -19.23 0.90 8.07
CA ALA A 270 -20.28 -0.05 7.74
C ALA A 270 -21.63 0.65 7.50
N ARG A 271 -22.02 1.55 8.42
CA ARG A 271 -23.26 2.33 8.33
C ARG A 271 -23.29 3.22 7.09
N ALA A 272 -22.18 3.89 6.76
CA ALA A 272 -22.10 4.75 5.58
C ALA A 272 -22.32 3.97 4.28
N ILE A 273 -21.73 2.77 4.17
CA ILE A 273 -21.90 1.91 2.99
C ILE A 273 -23.32 1.37 2.88
N GLU A 274 -23.93 0.93 3.99
CA GLU A 274 -25.32 0.42 4.01
C GLU A 274 -26.35 1.47 3.58
N GLN A 275 -26.21 2.71 4.05
CA GLN A 275 -27.07 3.82 3.66
C GLN A 275 -27.01 4.11 2.16
N LYS A 276 -25.82 3.97 1.55
CA LYS A 276 -25.62 4.18 0.11
C LYS A 276 -26.14 3.02 -0.75
N GLN A 277 -26.29 1.80 -0.21
CA GLN A 277 -26.89 0.68 -0.93
C GLN A 277 -28.42 0.66 -0.93
N SER A 278 -29.03 1.40 0.00
CA SER A 278 -30.49 1.44 0.18
C SER A 278 -31.17 2.51 -0.67
N ASN A 279 -30.39 3.39 -1.29
CA ASN A 279 -30.81 4.41 -2.26
C ASN A 279 -30.43 3.99 -3.69
#